data_AF-A0A0W0R1B1-F1
#
_entry.id   AF-A0A0W0R1B1-F1
#
_cell.length_a   1.000
_cell.length_b   1.000
_cell.length_c   1.000
_cell.angle_alpha   90.00
_cell.angle_beta   90.00
_cell.angle_gamma   90.00
#
_symmetry.space_group_name_H-M   'P 1'
#
loop_
_entity.id
_entity.type
_entity.pdbx_description
1 polymer ?
#
loop_
_entity_poly.entity_id
_entity_poly.type
_entity_poly.pdbx_seq_one_letter_code
_entity_poly.pdbx_strand_id
1 'polypeptide(L)'
;MLPLYKKLTFQVEPCKNKTQKLEKVDAYKVALLTESSEPDLFWGTKLKFFPKPHSIDEATSVVDIYSLNYEVSMQENSSLVDKRKVKKINRDLSSLTCMPPSSAKHIHAQVVLVLDIKTKEEGYNNKGIIQTKEQEFLSLFNQTPSISFIDTLQKAGLQYVILEGSLKADLLGKNLFEETHEKHLQSTSEDFCQLVEFMINAFKRGETVVIKNKSHGVEYTFNAADYLKKISPDMPDYQPANMSVTVYPKQYYSIATQGTYTKAMQASGLFKLSTVANDETGIVQMTTEKIIHQKMVGC
;
A
#
# COMPACT_ATOMS: atom_id res chain seq x y z
N MET A 1 16.20 23.47 17.93
CA MET A 1 15.64 23.27 16.58
C MET A 1 15.93 21.82 16.19
N LEU A 2 14.91 21.03 15.88
CA LEU A 2 15.11 19.70 15.31
C LEU A 2 15.58 19.86 13.86
N PRO A 3 16.46 18.99 13.33
CA PRO A 3 16.83 19.02 11.92
C PRO A 3 15.56 18.85 11.07
N LEU A 4 15.27 19.81 10.18
CA LEU A 4 14.26 19.63 9.16
C LEU A 4 14.76 18.57 8.18
N TYR A 5 14.25 17.34 8.30
CA TYR A 5 14.43 16.35 7.24
C TYR A 5 13.76 16.89 5.97
N LYS A 6 14.49 16.94 4.85
CA LYS A 6 13.95 17.52 3.60
C LYS A 6 12.99 16.55 2.90
N LYS A 7 13.40 15.29 2.74
CA LYS A 7 12.59 14.23 2.12
C LYS A 7 13.08 12.84 2.53
N LEU A 8 12.17 11.89 2.73
CA LEU A 8 12.48 10.48 2.90
C LEU A 8 12.79 9.82 1.54
N THR A 9 13.92 9.13 1.46
CA THR A 9 14.33 8.30 0.33
C THR A 9 14.51 6.86 0.78
N PHE A 10 14.51 5.94 -0.19
CA PHE A 10 14.52 4.51 0.08
C PHE A 10 15.61 3.83 -0.72
N GLN A 11 16.28 2.87 -0.09
CA GLN A 11 17.22 1.97 -0.75
C GLN A 11 16.74 0.53 -0.58
N VAL A 12 16.52 -0.14 -1.70
CA VAL A 12 16.04 -1.53 -1.74
C VAL A 12 17.19 -2.44 -2.13
N GLU A 13 17.41 -3.51 -1.37
CA GLU A 13 18.48 -4.47 -1.64
C GLU A 13 18.05 -5.90 -1.33
N PRO A 14 18.63 -6.91 -2.01
CA PRO A 14 18.46 -8.31 -1.64
C PRO A 14 18.91 -8.58 -0.21
N CYS A 15 18.22 -9.48 0.48
CA CYS A 15 18.69 -10.04 1.73
C CYS A 15 19.88 -10.99 1.47
N LYS A 16 20.95 -10.85 2.26
CA LYS A 16 22.08 -11.80 2.21
C LYS A 16 21.60 -13.20 2.63
N ASN A 17 21.71 -14.18 1.74
CA ASN A 17 21.35 -15.57 1.99
C ASN A 17 22.57 -16.51 2.05
N LYS A 18 23.54 -16.20 2.93
CA LYS A 18 24.80 -16.96 3.05
C LYS A 18 24.59 -18.45 3.38
N THR A 19 23.50 -18.78 4.05
CA THR A 19 23.18 -20.14 4.52
C THR A 19 22.10 -20.80 3.66
N GLN A 20 21.81 -20.26 2.46
CA GLN A 20 20.85 -20.80 1.49
C GLN A 20 19.46 -21.17 2.05
N LYS A 21 18.97 -20.42 3.04
CA LYS A 21 17.64 -20.65 3.61
C LYS A 21 16.56 -20.33 2.59
N LEU A 22 15.57 -21.22 2.46
CA LEU A 22 14.48 -21.08 1.48
C LEU A 22 13.68 -19.79 1.70
N GLU A 23 13.37 -19.45 2.95
CA GLU A 23 12.65 -18.23 3.36
C GLU A 23 13.35 -16.91 2.94
N LYS A 24 14.64 -16.98 2.59
CA LYS A 24 15.46 -15.83 2.17
C LYS A 24 15.69 -15.77 0.66
N VAL A 25 15.21 -16.76 -0.09
CA VAL A 25 15.18 -16.70 -1.55
C VAL A 25 14.22 -15.58 -1.94
N ASP A 26 14.67 -14.66 -2.80
CA ASP A 26 13.94 -13.45 -3.21
C ASP A 26 13.49 -12.51 -2.08
N ALA A 27 13.99 -12.69 -0.85
CA ALA A 27 13.75 -11.75 0.24
C ALA A 27 14.56 -10.47 0.00
N TYR A 28 13.98 -9.32 0.32
CA TYR A 28 14.62 -8.01 0.17
C TYR A 28 14.43 -7.17 1.43
N LYS A 29 15.22 -6.10 1.54
CA LYS A 29 15.15 -5.14 2.63
C LYS A 29 15.05 -3.73 2.06
N VAL A 30 14.36 -2.87 2.79
CA VAL A 30 14.26 -1.44 2.50
C VAL A 30 14.88 -0.67 3.65
N ALA A 31 15.86 0.14 3.29
CA ALA A 31 16.50 1.11 4.15
C ALA A 31 15.81 2.47 3.97
N LEU A 32 15.59 3.14 5.10
CA LEU A 32 14.98 4.46 5.22
C LEU A 32 16.09 5.50 5.36
N LEU A 33 16.17 6.44 4.43
CA LEU A 33 17.23 7.44 4.33
C LEU A 33 16.60 8.83 4.25
N THR A 34 17.29 9.87 4.73
CA THR A 34 16.81 11.25 4.54
C THR A 34 17.77 12.07 3.68
N GLU A 35 17.21 12.85 2.77
CA GLU A 35 17.95 13.91 2.09
C GLU A 35 18.36 14.96 3.12
N SER A 36 19.66 14.99 3.43
CA SER A 36 20.29 15.85 4.43
C SER A 36 21.48 16.56 3.77
N SER A 37 21.82 17.76 4.25
CA SER A 37 23.05 18.47 3.84
C SER A 37 24.33 17.76 4.31
N GLU A 38 24.21 16.89 5.30
CA GLU A 38 25.24 15.93 5.69
C GLU A 38 24.86 14.55 5.11
N PRO A 39 25.77 13.86 4.41
CA PRO A 39 25.45 12.59 3.76
C PRO A 39 25.03 11.52 4.79
N ASP A 40 23.90 10.87 4.50
CA ASP A 40 23.47 9.58 5.07
C ASP A 40 23.12 9.52 6.57
N LEU A 41 22.16 10.33 7.02
CA LEU A 41 21.41 10.02 8.25
C LEU A 41 20.47 8.82 7.99
N PHE A 42 21.03 7.63 8.17
CA PHE A 42 20.31 6.36 8.10
C PHE A 42 19.30 6.27 9.25
N TRP A 43 18.01 6.11 8.96
CA TRP A 43 17.05 5.77 10.00
C TRP A 43 17.36 4.37 10.50
N GLY A 44 17.63 4.18 11.79
CA GLY A 44 17.97 2.87 12.38
C GLY A 44 16.96 1.74 12.11
N THR A 45 15.76 2.10 11.65
CA THR A 45 14.66 1.22 11.24
C THR A 45 14.91 0.58 9.87
N LYS A 46 14.76 -0.75 9.80
CA LYS A 46 14.86 -1.52 8.55
C LYS A 46 13.59 -2.33 8.34
N LEU A 47 13.06 -2.28 7.13
CA LEU A 47 11.98 -3.15 6.69
C LEU A 47 12.60 -4.34 5.95
N LYS A 48 12.09 -5.55 6.21
CA LYS A 48 12.47 -6.77 5.50
C LYS A 48 11.21 -7.46 5.01
N PHE A 49 11.29 -8.00 3.81
CA PHE A 49 10.17 -8.57 3.08
C PHE A 49 10.52 -10.01 2.75
N PHE A 50 9.74 -10.94 3.28
CA PHE A 50 9.97 -12.37 3.15
C PHE A 50 8.84 -12.98 2.33
N PRO A 51 9.14 -13.62 1.18
CA PRO A 51 8.12 -14.31 0.41
C PRO A 51 7.63 -15.53 1.17
N LYS A 52 6.34 -15.85 1.04
CA LYS A 52 5.81 -17.13 1.49
C LYS A 52 6.16 -18.22 0.46
N PRO A 53 6.68 -19.38 0.90
CA PRO A 53 6.90 -20.51 -0.01
C PRO A 53 5.58 -20.92 -0.69
N HIS A 54 5.59 -21.03 -2.02
CA HIS A 54 4.50 -21.60 -2.86
C HIS A 54 3.21 -20.79 -3.05
N SER A 55 3.19 -19.47 -2.82
CA SER A 55 1.92 -18.74 -2.77
C SER A 55 1.62 -17.78 -3.91
N ILE A 56 2.43 -17.73 -4.98
CA ILE A 56 2.21 -16.76 -6.07
C ILE A 56 1.74 -17.51 -7.31
N ASP A 57 0.52 -17.21 -7.75
CA ASP A 57 0.03 -17.62 -9.06
C ASP A 57 0.50 -16.63 -10.12
N GLU A 58 1.35 -17.08 -11.04
CA GLU A 58 1.91 -16.27 -12.12
C GLU A 58 0.85 -15.84 -13.15
N ALA A 59 -0.29 -16.54 -13.23
CA ALA A 59 -1.40 -16.18 -14.11
C ALA A 59 -2.35 -15.12 -13.51
N THR A 60 -2.24 -14.88 -12.20
CA THR A 60 -3.07 -13.92 -11.48
C THR A 60 -2.40 -12.55 -11.41
N SER A 61 -3.20 -11.49 -11.55
CA SER A 61 -2.74 -10.11 -11.36
C SER A 61 -3.63 -9.38 -10.36
N VAL A 62 -3.10 -8.36 -9.71
CA VAL A 62 -3.86 -7.53 -8.76
C VAL A 62 -3.97 -6.13 -9.30
N VAL A 63 -5.20 -5.64 -9.45
CA VAL A 63 -5.48 -4.27 -9.89
C VAL A 63 -5.95 -3.46 -8.71
N ASP A 64 -5.13 -2.50 -8.30
CA ASP A 64 -5.49 -1.45 -7.37
C ASP A 64 -6.17 -0.34 -8.14
N ILE A 65 -7.49 -0.24 -7.94
CA ILE A 65 -8.31 0.69 -8.71
C ILE A 65 -8.27 2.11 -8.16
N TYR A 66 -7.96 2.29 -6.86
CA TYR A 66 -8.09 3.59 -6.21
C TYR A 66 -7.64 3.58 -4.74
N SER A 67 -7.16 4.72 -4.24
CA SER A 67 -7.00 4.99 -2.80
C SER A 67 -8.09 5.95 -2.29
N LEU A 68 -9.03 5.44 -1.49
CA LEU A 68 -10.04 6.24 -0.78
C LEU A 68 -9.44 6.83 0.50
N ASN A 69 -9.34 8.16 0.54
CA ASN A 69 -8.81 8.88 1.68
C ASN A 69 -9.95 9.58 2.45
N TYR A 70 -10.15 9.23 3.72
CA TYR A 70 -11.12 9.84 4.60
C TYR A 70 -10.48 10.54 5.79
N GLU A 71 -10.96 11.75 6.04
CA GLU A 71 -10.73 12.44 7.30
C GLU A 71 -12.03 12.46 8.10
N VAL A 72 -12.00 11.88 9.29
CA VAL A 72 -13.13 11.75 10.23
C VAL A 72 -12.86 12.59 11.48
N SER A 73 -13.90 13.17 12.07
CA SER A 73 -13.78 13.85 13.37
C SER A 73 -14.05 12.85 14.49
N MET A 74 -13.30 12.97 15.58
CA MET A 74 -13.54 12.22 16.81
C MET A 74 -14.76 12.73 17.59
N GLN A 75 -15.09 14.02 17.44
CA GLN A 75 -16.13 14.70 18.21
C GLN A 75 -17.51 14.61 17.55
N GLU A 76 -17.54 14.47 16.23
CA GLU A 76 -18.76 14.30 15.46
C GLU A 76 -18.93 12.84 15.06
N ASN A 77 -20.18 12.32 15.09
CA ASN A 77 -20.54 11.09 14.38
C ASN A 77 -20.47 11.34 12.88
N SER A 78 -19.24 11.47 12.37
CA SER A 78 -18.95 11.75 10.99
C SER A 78 -19.26 10.50 10.19
N SER A 79 -20.38 10.55 9.46
CA SER A 79 -20.82 9.48 8.58
C SER A 79 -19.89 9.39 7.37
N LEU A 80 -19.53 8.17 6.99
CA LEU A 80 -18.85 7.90 5.73
C LEU A 80 -19.73 8.18 4.50
N VAL A 81 -21.03 8.43 4.71
CA VAL A 81 -22.06 8.62 3.67
C VAL A 81 -22.44 10.10 3.51
N ASP A 82 -21.53 11.02 3.82
CA ASP A 82 -21.74 12.45 3.56
C ASP A 82 -21.99 12.70 2.06
N LYS A 83 -23.11 13.35 1.71
CA LYS A 83 -23.53 13.56 0.31
C LYS A 83 -22.46 14.25 -0.56
N ARG A 84 -21.68 15.19 0.00
CA ARG A 84 -20.61 15.88 -0.74
C ARG A 84 -19.43 14.94 -0.98
N LYS A 85 -19.05 14.15 0.03
CA LYS A 85 -18.01 13.11 -0.10
C LYS A 85 -18.42 12.04 -1.11
N VAL A 86 -19.65 11.53 -1.04
CA VAL A 86 -20.20 10.56 -1.99
C VAL A 86 -20.14 11.08 -3.43
N LYS A 87 -20.54 12.34 -3.66
CA LYS A 87 -20.47 12.96 -5.01
C LYS A 87 -19.02 13.05 -5.52
N LYS A 88 -18.07 13.41 -4.66
CA LYS A 88 -16.64 13.46 -5.01
C LYS A 88 -16.12 12.07 -5.38
N ILE A 89 -16.42 11.07 -4.56
CA ILE A 89 -16.00 9.68 -4.78
C ILE A 89 -16.58 9.15 -6.09
N ASN A 90 -17.88 9.34 -6.32
CA ASN A 90 -18.51 8.93 -7.56
C ASN A 90 -17.85 9.57 -8.78
N ARG A 91 -17.55 10.87 -8.74
CA ARG A 91 -16.84 11.54 -9.84
C ARG A 91 -15.46 10.94 -10.07
N ASP A 92 -14.70 10.70 -9.00
CA ASP A 92 -13.36 10.15 -9.09
C ASP A 92 -13.41 8.69 -9.61
N LEU A 93 -14.35 7.86 -9.14
CA LEU A 93 -14.55 6.47 -9.60
C LEU A 93 -15.09 6.37 -11.03
N SER A 94 -16.00 7.25 -11.46
CA SER A 94 -16.50 7.25 -12.83
C SER A 94 -15.39 7.52 -13.86
N SER A 95 -14.34 8.27 -13.47
CA SER A 95 -13.17 8.45 -14.34
C SER A 95 -12.35 7.16 -14.51
N LEU A 96 -12.44 6.24 -13.55
CA LEU A 96 -11.68 4.99 -13.51
C LEU A 96 -12.42 3.85 -14.22
N THR A 97 -13.75 3.84 -14.22
CA THR A 97 -14.59 2.80 -14.86
C THR A 97 -14.48 2.72 -16.39
N CYS A 98 -13.86 3.70 -17.03
CA CYS A 98 -13.58 3.66 -18.48
C CYS A 98 -12.36 2.80 -18.85
N MET A 99 -11.69 2.20 -17.87
CA MET A 99 -10.46 1.43 -18.06
C MET A 99 -10.71 -0.04 -17.73
N PRO A 100 -11.10 -0.90 -18.70
CA PRO A 100 -10.73 -2.30 -18.58
C PRO A 100 -9.19 -2.38 -18.61
N PRO A 101 -8.55 -3.30 -17.87
CA PRO A 101 -7.19 -3.70 -18.19
C PRO A 101 -7.25 -4.35 -19.58
N SER A 102 -7.19 -3.56 -20.65
CA SER A 102 -7.38 -4.01 -22.04
C SER A 102 -6.17 -4.76 -22.60
N SER A 103 -5.30 -5.28 -21.73
CA SER A 103 -4.21 -6.15 -22.14
C SER A 103 -4.61 -7.61 -21.92
N ALA A 104 -4.44 -8.45 -22.94
CA ALA A 104 -4.75 -9.89 -22.95
C ALA A 104 -4.01 -10.71 -21.86
N LYS A 105 -3.20 -10.07 -21.00
CA LYS A 105 -2.44 -10.69 -19.92
C LYS A 105 -3.16 -10.75 -18.56
N HIS A 106 -4.33 -10.12 -18.43
CA HIS A 106 -5.05 -10.01 -17.14
C HIS A 106 -6.23 -10.97 -16.99
N ILE A 107 -6.11 -12.20 -17.50
CA ILE A 107 -7.20 -13.19 -17.58
C ILE A 107 -7.81 -13.51 -16.20
N HIS A 108 -7.03 -13.35 -15.12
CA HIS A 108 -7.48 -13.50 -13.72
C HIS A 108 -7.04 -12.29 -12.86
N ALA A 109 -7.66 -11.13 -13.06
CA ALA A 109 -7.40 -9.95 -12.24
C ALA A 109 -8.24 -9.96 -10.95
N GLN A 110 -7.58 -9.78 -9.80
CA GLN A 110 -8.25 -9.49 -8.53
C GLN A 110 -8.24 -7.98 -8.27
N VAL A 111 -9.40 -7.41 -7.93
CA VAL A 111 -9.55 -5.96 -7.77
C VAL A 111 -9.52 -5.56 -6.30
N VAL A 112 -8.65 -4.62 -5.97
CA VAL A 112 -8.45 -4.13 -4.61
C VAL A 112 -8.62 -2.60 -4.53
N LEU A 113 -9.12 -2.15 -3.39
CA LEU A 113 -9.20 -0.74 -3.01
C LEU A 113 -8.27 -0.51 -1.82
N VAL A 114 -7.54 0.60 -1.79
CA VAL A 114 -6.84 1.03 -0.58
C VAL A 114 -7.69 2.05 0.17
N LEU A 115 -7.97 1.82 1.44
CA LEU A 115 -8.76 2.68 2.32
C LEU A 115 -7.87 3.29 3.39
N ASP A 116 -7.67 4.60 3.32
CA ASP A 116 -6.89 5.38 4.27
C ASP A 116 -7.83 6.28 5.10
N ILE A 117 -8.08 5.91 6.36
CA ILE A 117 -8.85 6.71 7.30
C ILE A 117 -7.92 7.29 8.35
N LYS A 118 -8.01 8.61 8.56
CA LYS A 118 -7.35 9.33 9.66
C LYS A 118 -8.33 10.23 10.40
N THR A 119 -8.01 10.53 11.66
CA THR A 119 -8.76 11.51 12.44
C THR A 119 -8.29 12.93 12.13
N LYS A 120 -9.19 13.92 12.19
CA LYS A 120 -8.85 15.34 12.03
C LYS A 120 -7.94 15.83 13.16
N GLU A 121 -8.23 15.35 14.37
CA GLU A 121 -7.66 15.87 15.61
C GLU A 121 -6.29 15.25 15.91
N GLU A 122 -6.16 13.93 15.72
CA GLU A 122 -4.98 13.17 16.14
C GLU A 122 -4.29 12.43 14.97
N GLY A 123 -4.75 12.65 13.73
CA GLY A 123 -4.24 11.94 12.57
C GLY A 123 -4.41 10.42 12.74
N TYR A 124 -3.28 9.71 12.72
CA TYR A 124 -3.20 8.26 12.84
C TYR A 124 -3.01 7.76 14.29
N ASN A 125 -2.91 8.66 15.28
CA ASN A 125 -2.64 8.25 16.66
C ASN A 125 -3.87 7.62 17.34
N ASN A 126 -5.07 7.77 16.76
CA ASN A 126 -6.29 7.17 17.28
C ASN A 126 -6.71 5.89 16.54
N LYS A 127 -5.97 4.80 16.79
CA LYS A 127 -6.23 3.51 16.14
C LYS A 127 -7.67 3.01 16.33
N GLY A 128 -8.25 3.20 17.52
CA GLY A 128 -9.60 2.68 17.84
C GLY A 128 -10.70 3.29 16.96
N ILE A 129 -10.68 4.61 16.78
CA ILE A 129 -11.65 5.30 15.90
C ILE A 129 -11.42 4.92 14.44
N ILE A 130 -10.16 4.85 14.00
CA ILE A 130 -9.80 4.44 12.63
C ILE A 130 -10.34 3.05 12.33
N GLN A 131 -10.07 2.07 13.20
CA GLN A 131 -10.57 0.70 13.05
C GLN A 131 -12.09 0.65 13.01
N THR A 132 -12.76 1.37 13.91
CA THR A 132 -14.22 1.43 13.94
C THR A 132 -14.79 1.94 12.61
N LYS A 133 -14.18 2.98 12.04
CA LYS A 133 -14.61 3.57 10.77
C LYS A 133 -14.27 2.68 9.57
N GLU A 134 -13.16 1.97 9.58
CA GLU A 134 -12.85 0.99 8.54
C GLU A 134 -13.84 -0.18 8.56
N GLN A 135 -14.25 -0.65 9.75
CA GLN A 135 -15.31 -1.66 9.86
C GLN A 135 -16.67 -1.11 9.43
N GLU A 136 -17.00 0.14 9.78
CA GLU A 136 -18.20 0.83 9.28
C GLU A 136 -18.19 0.85 7.75
N PHE A 137 -17.07 1.20 7.12
CA PHE A 137 -16.92 1.19 5.66
C PHE A 137 -17.17 -0.20 5.05
N LEU A 138 -16.55 -1.25 5.60
CA LEU A 138 -16.74 -2.63 5.14
C LEU A 138 -18.20 -3.07 5.28
N SER A 139 -18.91 -2.61 6.32
CA SER A 139 -20.32 -2.93 6.51
C SER A 139 -21.23 -2.35 5.42
N LEU A 140 -20.81 -1.26 4.75
CA LEU A 140 -21.60 -0.59 3.70
C LEU A 140 -21.89 -1.51 2.51
N PHE A 141 -21.02 -2.48 2.22
CA PHE A 141 -21.20 -3.46 1.13
C PHE A 141 -22.36 -4.43 1.36
N ASN A 142 -22.88 -4.50 2.59
CA ASN A 142 -23.97 -5.40 2.99
C ASN A 142 -25.26 -4.64 3.35
N GLN A 143 -25.30 -3.32 3.14
CA GLN A 143 -26.49 -2.51 3.49
C GLN A 143 -27.57 -2.56 2.40
N THR A 144 -28.83 -2.52 2.84
CA THR A 144 -30.00 -2.39 1.97
C THR A 144 -30.86 -1.22 2.44
N PRO A 145 -31.15 -0.21 1.60
CA PRO A 145 -30.69 -0.05 0.22
C PRO A 145 -29.17 0.23 0.14
N SER A 146 -28.54 -0.19 -0.96
CA SER A 146 -27.13 0.07 -1.20
C SER A 146 -26.84 1.56 -1.42
N ILE A 147 -25.63 1.98 -1.06
CA ILE A 147 -25.15 3.34 -1.25
C ILE A 147 -24.55 3.47 -2.66
N SER A 148 -24.89 4.54 -3.38
CA SER A 148 -24.54 4.70 -4.80
C SER A 148 -23.06 4.54 -5.17
N PHE A 149 -22.13 4.96 -4.29
CA PHE A 149 -20.69 4.78 -4.57
C PHE A 149 -20.23 3.35 -4.30
N ILE A 150 -20.87 2.65 -3.37
CA ILE A 150 -20.62 1.22 -3.11
C ILE A 150 -21.05 0.40 -4.33
N ASP A 151 -22.21 0.71 -4.91
CA ASP A 151 -22.66 0.10 -6.17
C ASP A 151 -21.65 0.35 -7.30
N THR A 152 -21.06 1.54 -7.37
CA THR A 152 -20.04 1.88 -8.37
C THR A 152 -18.77 1.04 -8.16
N LEU A 153 -18.32 0.87 -6.93
CA LEU A 153 -17.17 0.01 -6.60
C LEU A 153 -17.43 -1.46 -6.93
N GLN A 154 -18.62 -1.97 -6.60
CA GLN A 154 -19.01 -3.35 -6.93
C GLN A 154 -19.11 -3.57 -8.45
N LYS A 155 -19.66 -2.61 -9.20
CA LYS A 155 -19.68 -2.64 -10.67
C LYS A 155 -18.29 -2.58 -11.30
N ALA A 156 -17.33 -1.93 -10.64
CA ALA A 156 -15.92 -1.95 -11.02
C ALA A 156 -15.23 -3.28 -10.68
N GLY A 157 -15.95 -4.25 -10.10
CA GLY A 157 -15.44 -5.57 -9.78
C GLY A 157 -14.64 -5.63 -8.49
N LEU A 158 -14.74 -4.63 -7.60
CA LEU A 158 -14.02 -4.63 -6.33
C LEU A 158 -14.29 -5.91 -5.51
N GLN A 159 -13.23 -6.55 -5.02
CA GLN A 159 -13.31 -7.78 -4.22
C GLN A 159 -12.71 -7.62 -2.82
N TYR A 160 -11.66 -6.80 -2.69
CA TYR A 160 -10.93 -6.66 -1.43
C TYR A 160 -10.61 -5.20 -1.10
N VAL A 161 -10.48 -4.90 0.19
CA VAL A 161 -10.07 -3.60 0.72
C VAL A 161 -8.82 -3.76 1.57
N ILE A 162 -7.81 -2.94 1.32
CA ILE A 162 -6.61 -2.81 2.15
C ILE A 162 -6.81 -1.65 3.12
N LEU A 163 -6.72 -1.93 4.42
CA LEU A 163 -6.93 -1.01 5.53
C LEU A 163 -5.63 -0.24 5.84
N GLU A 164 -5.33 0.77 5.02
CA GLU A 164 -4.13 1.60 5.14
C GLU A 164 -4.14 2.46 6.41
N GLY A 165 -5.30 2.96 6.84
CA GLY A 165 -5.42 3.77 8.06
C GLY A 165 -4.98 3.00 9.30
N SER A 166 -5.51 1.79 9.48
CA SER A 166 -5.09 0.88 10.55
C SER A 166 -3.61 0.51 10.48
N LEU A 167 -3.09 0.27 9.28
CA LEU A 167 -1.67 -0.04 9.08
C LEU A 167 -0.78 1.13 9.52
N LYS A 168 -1.12 2.36 9.10
CA LYS A 168 -0.42 3.58 9.52
C LYS A 168 -0.49 3.79 11.03
N ALA A 169 -1.66 3.62 11.64
CA ALA A 169 -1.83 3.72 13.08
C ALA A 169 -0.99 2.68 13.85
N ASP A 170 -0.91 1.44 13.35
CA ASP A 170 -0.04 0.41 13.92
C ASP A 170 1.44 0.72 13.78
N LEU A 171 1.86 1.32 12.67
CA LEU A 171 3.26 1.69 12.44
C LEU A 171 3.73 2.76 13.44
N LEU A 172 2.89 3.76 13.71
CA LEU A 172 3.18 4.81 14.69
C LEU A 172 3.06 4.28 16.14
N GLY A 173 2.04 3.47 16.43
CA GLY A 173 1.77 3.00 17.80
C GLY A 173 2.71 1.91 18.35
N LYS A 174 3.71 1.45 17.57
CA LYS A 174 4.58 0.31 17.91
C LYS A 174 6.01 0.70 18.31
N ASN A 175 6.31 1.99 18.54
CA ASN A 175 7.68 2.46 18.86
C ASN A 175 8.73 1.93 17.86
N LEU A 176 8.34 1.83 16.58
CA LEU A 176 9.19 1.34 15.50
C LEU A 176 10.15 2.40 14.97
N PHE A 177 9.87 3.65 15.25
CA PHE A 177 10.62 4.82 14.80
C PHE A 177 11.10 5.60 16.02
N GLU A 178 12.25 6.24 15.89
CA GLU A 178 12.68 7.23 16.89
C GLU A 178 11.72 8.43 16.83
N GLU A 179 11.55 9.14 17.95
CA GLU A 179 10.53 10.19 18.09
C GLU A 179 10.62 11.27 16.98
N THR A 180 11.82 11.62 16.55
CA THR A 180 12.04 12.59 15.46
C THR A 180 11.57 12.07 14.11
N HIS A 181 11.77 10.79 13.83
CA HIS A 181 11.32 10.12 12.62
C HIS A 181 9.80 9.92 12.61
N GLU A 182 9.22 9.57 13.76
CA GLU A 182 7.77 9.46 13.91
C GLU A 182 7.09 10.81 13.66
N LYS A 183 7.60 11.90 14.26
CA LYS A 183 7.13 13.26 14.00
C LYS A 183 7.21 13.63 12.52
N HIS A 184 8.29 13.25 11.83
CA HIS A 184 8.43 13.47 10.40
C HIS A 184 7.35 12.73 9.58
N LEU A 185 7.10 11.45 9.89
CA LEU A 185 6.04 10.67 9.23
C LEU A 185 4.64 11.25 9.51
N GLN A 186 4.40 11.76 10.71
CA GLN A 186 3.15 12.41 11.08
C GLN A 186 2.96 13.75 10.36
N SER A 187 4.03 14.54 10.16
CA SER A 187 3.95 15.84 9.49
C SER A 187 3.93 15.75 7.97
N THR A 188 4.51 14.69 7.39
CA THR A 188 4.74 14.57 5.95
C THR A 188 3.94 13.41 5.37
N SER A 189 2.70 13.70 4.94
CA SER A 189 1.80 12.66 4.44
C SER A 189 2.34 11.92 3.21
N GLU A 190 3.08 12.58 2.32
CA GLU A 190 3.65 11.96 1.11
C GLU A 190 4.67 10.87 1.47
N ASP A 191 5.65 11.19 2.33
CA ASP A 191 6.71 10.25 2.72
C ASP A 191 6.13 9.02 3.45
N PHE A 192 5.12 9.22 4.29
CA PHE A 192 4.47 8.11 4.98
C PHE A 192 3.66 7.23 4.01
N CYS A 193 2.95 7.83 3.06
CA CYS A 193 2.28 7.07 1.99
C CYS A 193 3.28 6.23 1.19
N GLN A 194 4.42 6.79 0.78
CA GLN A 194 5.46 6.09 0.01
C GLN A 194 6.10 4.93 0.81
N LEU A 195 6.28 5.11 2.13
CA LEU A 195 6.74 4.03 3.01
C LEU A 195 5.71 2.88 3.06
N VAL A 196 4.44 3.21 3.27
CA VAL A 196 3.36 2.24 3.37
C VAL A 196 3.11 1.53 2.04
N GLU A 197 3.38 2.18 0.92
CA GLU A 197 3.29 1.60 -0.42
C GLU A 197 4.16 0.35 -0.58
N PHE A 198 5.36 0.29 0.04
CA PHE A 198 6.16 -0.93 0.08
C PHE A 198 5.44 -2.09 0.77
N MET A 199 4.76 -1.81 1.90
CA MET A 199 4.06 -2.83 2.69
C MET A 199 2.79 -3.31 1.99
N ILE A 200 2.01 -2.39 1.43
CA ILE A 200 0.80 -2.71 0.67
C ILE A 200 1.15 -3.59 -0.53
N ASN A 201 2.17 -3.22 -1.30
CA ASN A 201 2.62 -4.02 -2.44
C ASN A 201 3.17 -5.39 -2.02
N ALA A 202 3.84 -5.47 -0.86
CA ALA A 202 4.30 -6.73 -0.31
C ALA A 202 3.14 -7.66 0.07
N PHE A 203 2.08 -7.12 0.70
CA PHE A 203 0.88 -7.88 1.01
C PHE A 203 0.20 -8.41 -0.25
N LYS A 204 0.14 -7.62 -1.32
CA LYS A 204 -0.41 -8.05 -2.62
C LYS A 204 0.36 -9.25 -3.21
N ARG A 205 1.66 -9.34 -2.94
CA ARG A 205 2.54 -10.47 -3.32
C ARG A 205 2.57 -11.60 -2.30
N GLY A 206 1.80 -11.50 -1.21
CA GLY A 206 1.76 -12.53 -0.16
C GLY A 206 3.02 -12.56 0.71
N GLU A 207 3.80 -11.49 0.70
CA GLU A 207 5.02 -11.34 1.47
C GLU A 207 4.69 -10.94 2.92
N THR A 208 5.47 -11.44 3.86
CA THR A 208 5.43 -11.00 5.25
C THR A 208 6.43 -9.86 5.43
N VAL A 209 6.00 -8.79 6.10
CA VAL A 209 6.86 -7.63 6.39
C VAL A 209 7.34 -7.71 7.83
N VAL A 210 8.65 -7.65 8.03
CA VAL A 210 9.28 -7.57 9.35
C VAL A 210 9.99 -6.24 9.47
N ILE A 211 9.59 -5.44 10.45
CA ILE A 211 10.21 -4.15 10.74
C ILE A 211 11.03 -4.29 12.02
N LYS A 212 12.29 -3.92 11.95
CA LYS A 212 13.22 -3.94 13.07
C LYS A 212 13.84 -2.57 13.28
N ASN A 213 13.73 -2.04 14.49
CA ASN A 213 14.51 -0.88 14.92
C ASN A 213 15.72 -1.35 15.72
N LYS A 214 16.92 -1.02 15.26
CA LYS A 214 18.16 -1.42 15.95
C LYS A 214 18.36 -0.72 17.29
N SER A 215 17.93 0.54 17.41
CA SER A 215 18.10 1.39 18.59
C SER A 215 17.28 0.86 19.78
N HIS A 216 16.07 0.35 19.50
CA HIS A 216 15.16 -0.17 20.53
C HIS A 216 15.22 -1.70 20.69
N GLY A 217 15.86 -2.42 19.78
CA GLY A 217 15.89 -3.89 19.78
C GLY A 217 14.54 -4.55 19.48
N VAL A 218 13.53 -3.76 19.08
CA VAL A 218 12.17 -4.23 18.85
C VAL A 218 12.00 -4.70 17.41
N GLU A 219 11.25 -5.79 17.25
CA GLU A 219 10.91 -6.39 15.96
C GLU A 219 9.41 -6.70 15.92
N TYR A 220 8.74 -6.27 14.86
CA TYR A 220 7.34 -6.57 14.62
C TYR A 220 7.14 -7.19 13.24
N THR A 221 6.22 -8.14 13.19
CA THR A 221 5.79 -8.79 11.96
C THR A 221 4.39 -8.31 11.58
N PHE A 222 4.22 -7.95 10.31
CA PHE A 222 2.96 -7.51 9.73
C PHE A 222 2.56 -8.48 8.62
N ASN A 223 1.29 -8.86 8.60
CA ASN A 223 0.76 -9.82 7.64
C ASN A 223 -0.41 -9.23 6.85
N ALA A 224 -0.56 -9.67 5.61
CA ALA A 224 -1.66 -9.24 4.75
C ALA A 224 -3.04 -9.48 5.37
N ALA A 225 -3.25 -10.61 6.07
CA ALA A 225 -4.53 -10.97 6.68
C ALA A 225 -5.05 -9.94 7.71
N ASP A 226 -4.15 -9.16 8.31
CA ASP A 226 -4.52 -8.14 9.29
C ASP A 226 -5.18 -6.92 8.60
N TYR A 227 -4.76 -6.62 7.37
CA TYR A 227 -5.09 -5.37 6.67
C TYR A 227 -5.85 -5.57 5.36
N LEU A 228 -5.78 -6.72 4.71
CA LEU A 228 -6.50 -7.05 3.47
C LEU A 228 -7.78 -7.81 3.82
N LYS A 229 -8.93 -7.20 3.57
CA LYS A 229 -10.26 -7.72 3.92
C LYS A 229 -11.11 -7.95 2.68
N LYS A 230 -11.93 -8.99 2.71
CA LYS A 230 -12.95 -9.26 1.68
C LYS A 230 -14.11 -8.29 1.85
N ILE A 231 -14.70 -7.81 0.75
CA ILE A 231 -15.90 -6.95 0.84
C ILE A 231 -17.14 -7.72 1.29
N SER A 232 -17.17 -9.04 1.09
CA SER A 232 -18.20 -9.94 1.62
C SER A 232 -17.61 -11.29 2.02
N PRO A 233 -18.27 -12.04 2.92
CA PRO A 233 -17.83 -13.38 3.33
C PRO A 233 -17.75 -14.38 2.17
N ASP A 234 -18.63 -14.24 1.17
CA ASP A 234 -18.77 -15.14 0.02
C ASP A 234 -17.66 -14.98 -1.03
N MET A 235 -16.86 -13.92 -0.94
CA MET A 235 -15.72 -13.75 -1.82
C MET A 235 -14.67 -14.86 -1.57
N PRO A 236 -14.00 -15.35 -2.63
CA PRO A 236 -12.90 -16.28 -2.46
C PRO A 236 -11.78 -15.65 -1.64
N ASP A 237 -10.92 -16.49 -1.08
CA ASP A 237 -9.75 -15.99 -0.36
C ASP A 237 -8.74 -15.39 -1.33
N TYR A 238 -8.13 -14.29 -0.90
CA TYR A 238 -7.17 -13.54 -1.70
C TYR A 238 -6.00 -14.42 -2.13
N GLN A 239 -5.74 -14.45 -3.44
CA GLN A 239 -4.58 -15.15 -4.00
C GLN A 239 -3.45 -14.14 -4.25
N PRO A 240 -2.24 -14.33 -3.67
CA PRO A 240 -1.13 -13.46 -3.96
C PRO A 240 -0.72 -13.49 -5.44
N ALA A 241 -0.34 -12.34 -5.97
CA ALA A 241 0.04 -12.17 -7.38
C ALA A 241 1.45 -11.59 -7.51
N ASN A 242 2.20 -12.02 -8.53
CA ASN A 242 3.52 -11.45 -8.82
C ASN A 242 3.42 -10.02 -9.37
N MET A 243 2.33 -9.76 -10.08
CA MET A 243 2.06 -8.52 -10.80
C MET A 243 0.98 -7.71 -10.08
N SER A 244 1.31 -6.45 -9.77
CA SER A 244 0.34 -5.46 -9.31
C SER A 244 0.27 -4.31 -10.29
N VAL A 245 -0.94 -3.95 -10.70
CA VAL A 245 -1.24 -2.74 -11.46
C VAL A 245 -1.89 -1.75 -10.50
N THR A 246 -1.33 -0.55 -10.39
CA THR A 246 -1.94 0.55 -9.64
C THR A 246 -2.45 1.60 -10.62
N VAL A 247 -3.74 1.92 -10.50
CA VAL A 247 -4.41 2.94 -11.32
C VAL A 247 -4.43 4.24 -10.52
N TYR A 248 -3.55 5.17 -10.87
CA TYR A 248 -3.48 6.47 -10.24
C TYR A 248 -4.39 7.48 -10.97
N PRO A 249 -5.33 8.10 -10.24
CA PRO A 249 -5.99 9.33 -10.68
C PRO A 249 -5.00 10.43 -11.07
N LYS A 250 -5.47 11.36 -11.89
CA LYS A 250 -4.67 12.51 -12.40
C LYS A 250 -3.92 13.29 -11.31
N GLN A 251 -4.54 13.49 -10.15
CA GLN A 251 -3.92 14.22 -9.03
C GLN A 251 -2.68 13.52 -8.44
N TYR A 252 -2.48 12.22 -8.70
CA TYR A 252 -1.34 11.44 -8.21
C TYR A 252 -0.31 11.14 -9.30
N TYR A 253 -0.39 11.81 -10.45
CA TYR A 253 0.54 11.61 -11.57
C TYR A 253 2.01 11.72 -11.15
N SER A 254 2.38 12.76 -10.39
CA SER A 254 3.76 12.98 -9.93
C SER A 254 4.25 11.90 -8.97
N ILE A 255 3.36 11.41 -8.10
CA ILE A 255 3.63 10.29 -7.19
C ILE A 255 3.91 9.03 -8.01
N ALA A 256 3.04 8.71 -8.97
CA ALA A 256 3.19 7.53 -9.82
C ALA A 256 4.49 7.54 -10.65
N THR A 257 4.86 8.69 -11.19
CA THR A 257 5.97 8.81 -12.16
C THR A 257 7.30 9.22 -11.54
N GLN A 258 7.30 9.96 -10.42
CA GLN A 258 8.49 10.56 -9.81
C GLN A 258 8.62 10.28 -8.31
N GLY A 259 7.72 9.48 -7.74
CA GLY A 259 7.73 9.07 -6.34
C GLY A 259 9.03 8.37 -5.92
N THR A 260 9.38 8.51 -4.64
CA THR A 260 10.60 7.93 -4.07
C THR A 260 10.52 6.40 -3.98
N TYR A 261 9.33 5.83 -3.77
CA TYR A 261 9.01 4.41 -3.92
C TYR A 261 9.36 3.91 -5.33
N THR A 262 8.76 4.51 -6.37
CA THR A 262 8.96 4.13 -7.78
C THR A 262 10.44 4.12 -8.14
N LYS A 263 11.16 5.20 -7.79
CA LYS A 263 12.59 5.33 -8.03
C LYS A 263 13.41 4.25 -7.33
N ALA A 264 13.10 3.98 -6.05
CA ALA A 264 13.82 2.98 -5.26
C ALA A 264 13.58 1.55 -5.77
N MET A 265 12.36 1.24 -6.19
CA MET A 265 12.01 -0.05 -6.78
C MET A 265 12.72 -0.27 -8.12
N GLN A 266 12.74 0.75 -9.00
CA GLN A 266 13.47 0.70 -10.27
C GLN A 266 14.99 0.55 -10.07
N ALA A 267 15.59 1.35 -9.17
CA ALA A 267 17.02 1.33 -8.90
C ALA A 267 17.50 -0.01 -8.31
N SER A 268 16.61 -0.77 -7.66
CA SER A 268 16.94 -2.05 -7.03
C SER A 268 17.31 -3.16 -8.01
N GLY A 269 16.79 -3.12 -9.24
CA GLY A 269 16.85 -4.22 -10.20
C GLY A 269 16.07 -5.48 -9.79
N LEU A 270 15.34 -5.47 -8.67
CA LEU A 270 14.52 -6.59 -8.20
C LEU A 270 13.08 -6.54 -8.70
N PHE A 271 12.68 -5.41 -9.25
CA PHE A 271 11.32 -5.17 -9.73
C PHE A 271 11.38 -4.55 -11.12
N LYS A 272 10.47 -4.99 -11.97
CA LYS A 272 10.19 -4.36 -13.25
C LYS A 272 9.00 -3.43 -13.09
N LEU A 273 9.18 -2.17 -13.46
CA LEU A 273 8.12 -1.18 -13.48
C LEU A 273 7.83 -0.76 -14.91
N SER A 274 6.55 -0.73 -15.28
CA SER A 274 6.09 -0.15 -16.53
C SER A 274 4.94 0.79 -16.28
N THR A 275 4.96 1.96 -16.91
CA THR A 275 3.94 3.00 -16.71
C THR A 275 3.29 3.31 -18.04
N VAL A 276 1.96 3.33 -18.06
CA VAL A 276 1.15 3.78 -19.20
C VAL A 276 0.32 4.96 -18.73
N ALA A 277 0.50 6.12 -19.37
CA ALA A 277 -0.30 7.31 -19.12
C ALA A 277 -1.32 7.48 -20.23
N ASN A 278 -2.56 7.83 -19.86
CA ASN A 278 -3.58 8.25 -20.80
C ASN A 278 -3.67 9.79 -20.74
N ASP A 279 -3.18 10.46 -21.79
CA ASP A 279 -3.07 11.92 -21.81
C ASP A 279 -4.43 12.64 -21.77
N GLU A 280 -5.50 12.02 -22.30
CA GLU A 280 -6.84 12.59 -22.32
C GLU A 280 -7.48 12.62 -20.93
N THR A 281 -7.28 11.56 -20.15
CA THR A 281 -7.85 11.42 -18.80
C THR A 281 -6.88 11.87 -17.70
N GLY A 282 -5.58 11.92 -17.98
CA GLY A 282 -4.50 12.12 -17.02
C GLY A 282 -4.28 10.93 -16.07
N ILE A 283 -4.96 9.80 -16.30
CA ILE A 283 -4.82 8.59 -15.48
C ILE A 283 -3.50 7.89 -15.83
N VAL A 284 -2.83 7.38 -14.79
CA VAL A 284 -1.59 6.62 -14.93
C VAL A 284 -1.80 5.20 -14.42
N GLN A 285 -1.50 4.22 -15.26
CA GLN A 285 -1.40 2.83 -14.85
C GLN A 285 0.07 2.47 -14.64
N MET A 286 0.43 2.13 -13.40
CA MET A 286 1.77 1.64 -13.08
C MET A 286 1.70 0.16 -12.76
N THR A 287 2.36 -0.66 -13.57
CA THR A 287 2.56 -2.08 -13.28
C THR A 287 3.87 -2.26 -12.56
N THR A 288 3.85 -2.97 -11.44
CA THR A 288 5.02 -3.44 -10.70
C THR A 288 5.01 -4.97 -10.72
N GLU A 289 6.11 -5.57 -11.15
CA GLU A 289 6.31 -7.01 -11.22
C GLU A 289 7.62 -7.36 -10.51
N LYS A 290 7.61 -8.34 -9.60
CA LYS A 290 8.85 -8.80 -8.98
C LYS A 290 9.60 -9.73 -9.93
N ILE A 291 10.89 -9.50 -10.08
CA ILE A 291 11.77 -10.34 -10.89
C ILE A 291 12.11 -11.57 -10.03
N ILE A 292 11.42 -12.68 -10.30
CA ILE A 292 11.68 -13.96 -9.64
C ILE A 292 12.91 -14.57 -10.29
N HIS A 293 13.99 -14.71 -9.52
CA HIS A 293 15.17 -15.40 -10.01
C HIS A 293 14.86 -16.89 -9.96
N GLN A 294 14.45 -17.48 -11.09
CA GLN A 294 14.39 -18.93 -11.20
C GLN A 294 15.76 -19.46 -10.81
N LYS A 295 15.82 -20.22 -9.71
CA LYS A 295 17.01 -21.02 -9.44
C LYS A 295 17.18 -21.91 -10.66
N MET A 296 18.30 -21.74 -11.36
CA MET A 296 18.91 -22.87 -12.06
C MET A 296 19.14 -23.93 -10.98
N VAL A 297 18.14 -24.79 -10.78
CA VAL A 297 18.33 -26.06 -10.14
C VAL A 297 19.17 -26.83 -11.15
N GLY A 298 20.49 -26.74 -11.00
CA GLY A 298 21.40 -27.60 -11.73
C GLY A 298 21.02 -29.04 -11.40
N CYS A 299 20.55 -29.75 -12.41
CA CYS A 299 20.68 -31.20 -12.48
C CYS A 299 22.16 -31.56 -12.56
#